data_AF-A0ABD0Q5F0-F1
#
_entry.id   AF-A0ABD0Q5F0-F1
#
_cell.length_a   1.000
_cell.length_b   1.000
_cell.length_c   1.000
_cell.angle_alpha   90.00
_cell.angle_beta   90.00
_cell.angle_gamma   90.00
#
_symmetry.space_group_name_H-M   'P 1'
#
loop_
_entity.id
_entity.type
_entity.pdbx_description
1 polymer ?
#
loop_
_entity_poly.entity_id
_entity_poly.type
_entity_poly.pdbx_seq_one_letter_code
_entity_poly.pdbx_strand_id
1 'polypeptide(L)' 'MYKEKIARKEIGVLTKQSKVPRTQKVVPPANGLEPLRAYRRTPISYNRLDKVGHGHWEGSKT' A
#
# COMPACT_ATOMS: atom_id res chain seq x y z
N MET A 1 13.33 41.38 29.55
CA MET A 1 12.79 41.13 28.18
C MET A 1 13.86 41.16 27.08
N TYR A 2 14.84 42.08 27.07
CA TYR A 2 15.88 42.15 26.02
C TYR A 2 16.79 40.90 25.93
N LYS A 3 17.38 40.48 27.05
CA LYS A 3 18.30 39.33 27.11
C LYS A 3 17.65 38.03 26.63
N GLU A 4 16.42 37.77 27.05
CA GLU A 4 15.64 36.61 26.61
C GLU A 4 15.38 36.58 25.10
N LYS A 5 15.10 37.75 24.50
CA LYS A 5 14.87 37.86 23.04
C LYS A 5 16.13 37.55 22.23
N ILE A 6 17.31 37.96 22.72
CA ILE A 6 18.59 37.61 22.09
C ILE A 6 18.82 36.10 22.17
N ALA A 7 18.70 35.52 23.35
CA ALA A 7 18.91 34.09 23.54
C ALA A 7 18.00 33.23 22.63
N ARG A 8 16.71 33.62 22.49
CA ARG A 8 15.77 32.94 21.58
C ARG A 8 16.13 33.09 20.10
N LYS A 9 16.69 34.24 19.70
CA LYS A 9 17.18 34.45 18.33
C LYS A 9 18.41 33.61 18.04
N GLU A 10 19.36 33.55 18.99
CA GLU A 10 20.58 32.75 18.89
C GLU A 10 20.28 31.27 18.75
N ILE A 11 19.41 30.70 19.61
CA ILE A 11 19.02 29.29 19.49
C ILE A 11 18.18 29.03 18.23
N GLY A 12 17.38 30.01 17.79
CA GLY A 12 16.55 29.91 16.59
C GLY A 12 17.33 29.59 15.31
N VAL A 13 18.55 30.13 15.16
CA VAL A 13 19.45 29.88 14.01
C VAL A 13 19.83 28.40 13.88
N LEU A 14 19.93 27.69 15.01
CA LEU A 14 20.32 26.27 15.05
C LEU A 14 19.12 25.32 14.94
N THR A 15 17.90 25.84 15.02
CA THR A 15 16.68 25.03 14.95
C THR A 15 16.12 24.97 13.54
N LYS A 16 15.44 23.87 13.24
CA LYS A 16 14.63 23.72 12.03
C LYS A 16 13.23 23.27 12.42
N GLN A 17 12.25 23.55 11.57
CA GLN A 17 10.90 23.05 11.78
C GLN A 17 10.90 21.52 11.82
N SER A 18 10.32 20.95 12.89
CA SER A 18 10.00 19.52 12.95
C SER A 18 8.51 19.37 12.66
N LYS A 19 8.18 18.83 11.49
CA LYS A 19 6.79 18.55 11.13
C LYS A 19 6.41 17.21 11.74
N VAL A 20 5.62 17.24 12.81
CA VAL A 20 4.99 16.05 13.37
C VAL A 20 3.59 15.94 12.77
N PRO A 21 3.37 15.10 11.75
CA PRO A 21 2.05 14.94 11.19
C PRO A 21 1.12 14.32 12.23
N ARG A 22 -0.04 14.92 12.42
CA ARG A 22 -1.10 14.34 13.25
C ARG A 22 -1.86 13.31 12.42
N THR A 23 -1.63 12.03 12.69
CA THR A 23 -2.32 10.92 12.02
C THR A 23 -3.31 10.24 12.97
N GLN A 24 -4.33 9.59 12.41
CA GLN A 24 -5.21 8.71 13.19
C GLN A 24 -4.50 7.37 13.43
N LYS A 25 -4.84 6.70 14.54
CA LYS A 25 -4.25 5.40 14.90
C LYS A 25 -4.56 4.29 13.89
N VAL A 26 -5.73 4.37 13.24
CA VAL A 26 -6.15 3.45 12.17
C VAL A 26 -6.85 4.28 11.10
N VAL A 27 -6.41 4.15 9.86
CA VAL A 27 -7.03 4.76 8.68
C VAL A 27 -7.34 3.63 7.70
N PRO A 28 -8.63 3.33 7.43
CA PRO A 28 -9.00 2.35 6.43
C PRO A 28 -8.50 2.74 5.03
N PRO A 29 -8.21 1.77 4.15
CA PRO A 29 -7.88 2.07 2.76
C PRO A 29 -9.01 2.84 2.06
N ALA A 30 -8.65 3.72 1.13
CA ALA A 30 -9.61 4.57 0.40
C ALA A 30 -10.63 3.75 -0.42
N ASN A 31 -10.20 2.60 -0.94
CA ASN A 31 -11.03 1.69 -1.72
C ASN A 31 -11.94 0.80 -0.84
N GLY A 32 -11.94 1.01 0.48
CA GLY A 32 -12.69 0.20 1.43
C GLY A 32 -12.12 -1.21 1.59
N LEU A 33 -12.93 -2.11 2.13
CA LEU A 33 -12.55 -3.52 2.28
C LEU A 33 -12.65 -4.22 0.92
N GLU A 34 -11.66 -5.05 0.61
CA GLU A 34 -11.74 -5.96 -0.52
C GLU A 34 -13.03 -6.79 -0.45
N PRO A 35 -13.73 -7.01 -1.59
CA PRO A 35 -14.98 -7.74 -1.60
C PRO A 35 -14.77 -9.16 -1.06
N LEU A 36 -15.67 -9.58 -0.16
CA LEU A 36 -15.64 -10.92 0.41
C LEU A 36 -15.77 -11.96 -0.71
N ARG A 37 -14.72 -12.75 -0.92
CA ARG A 37 -14.72 -13.78 -1.96
C ARG A 37 -15.53 -14.98 -1.47
N ALA A 38 -16.73 -15.16 -2.03
CA ALA A 38 -17.56 -16.32 -1.74
C ALA A 38 -16.84 -17.62 -2.13
N TYR A 39 -16.81 -18.59 -1.22
CA TYR A 39 -16.25 -19.90 -1.51
C TYR A 39 -17.17 -20.68 -2.45
N ARG A 40 -16.59 -21.25 -3.51
CA ARG A 40 -17.27 -22.18 -4.42
C ARG A 40 -16.32 -23.32 -4.75
N ARG A 41 -16.83 -24.56 -4.63
CA ARG A 41 -16.09 -25.74 -5.09
C ARG A 41 -15.97 -25.69 -6.61
N THR A 42 -14.74 -25.68 -7.11
CA THR A 42 -14.44 -25.80 -8.54
C THR A 42 -13.58 -27.05 -8.74
N PRO A 43 -13.90 -27.93 -9.72
CA PRO A 43 -13.06 -29.08 -10.02
C PRO A 43 -11.67 -28.63 -10.52
N ILE A 44 -10.69 -29.53 -10.42
CA ILE A 44 -9.33 -29.29 -10.92
C ILE A 44 -9.41 -29.13 -12.45
N SER A 45 -8.88 -28.02 -12.95
CA SER A 45 -8.75 -27.77 -14.38
C SER A 45 -7.31 -27.98 -14.78
N TYR A 46 -7.03 -29.02 -15.56
CA TYR A 46 -5.69 -29.32 -16.08
C TYR A 46 -5.26 -28.38 -17.19
N ASN A 47 -6.23 -27.71 -17.82
CA ASN A 47 -5.98 -26.95 -19.05
C ASN A 47 -5.87 -25.43 -18.81
N ARG A 48 -5.95 -24.98 -17.55
CA ARG A 48 -6.05 -23.56 -17.20
C ARG A 48 -4.79 -22.76 -17.56
N LEU A 49 -3.66 -23.45 -17.67
CA LEU A 49 -2.35 -22.84 -17.94
C LEU A 49 -1.82 -23.18 -19.34
N ASP A 50 -2.58 -23.87 -20.18
CA ASP A 50 -2.12 -24.34 -21.49
C ASP A 50 -1.75 -23.20 -22.44
N LYS A 51 -2.24 -21.98 -22.16
CA LYS A 51 -1.92 -20.75 -22.91
C LYS A 51 -0.72 -19.98 -22.35
N VAL A 52 -0.16 -20.41 -21.23
CA VAL A 52 0.96 -19.75 -20.55
C VAL A 52 2.25 -20.48 -20.90
N GLY A 53 3.16 -19.82 -21.62
CA GLY A 53 4.43 -20.41 -22.06
C GLY A 53 4.26 -21.32 -23.29
N HIS A 54 5.00 -22.44 -23.32
CA HIS A 54 4.94 -23.45 -24.39
C HIS A 54 4.11 -24.65 -23.93
N GLY A 55 2.80 -24.46 -23.80
CA GLY A 55 1.87 -25.52 -23.38
C GLY A 55 1.63 -26.57 -24.48
N HIS A 56 1.45 -27.82 -24.06
CA HIS A 56 1.01 -28.92 -24.93
C HIS A 56 -0.49 -29.13 -24.74
N TRP A 57 -1.28 -28.81 -25.76
CA TRP A 57 -2.74 -28.92 -25.75
C TRP A 57 -3.19 -30.11 -26.61
N GLU A 58 -3.82 -31.10 -25.98
CA GLU A 58 -4.31 -32.37 -26.57
C GLU A 58 -5.73 -32.24 -27.18
N GLY A 59 -6.15 -31.05 -27.63
CA GLY A 59 -7.46 -30.86 -28.26
C GLY A 59 -7.33 -30.50 -29.75
N SER A 60 -7.87 -31.37 -30.61
CA SER A 60 -7.92 -31.25 -32.07
C SER A 60 -8.11 -29.81 -32.56
N LYS A 61 -7.18 -29.33 -33.40
CA LYS A 61 -7.42 -28.18 -34.28
C LYS A 61 -8.31 -28.66 -35.41
N THR A 62 -9.58 -28.25 -35.37
CA THR A 62 -10.49 -28.25 -36.53
C THR A 62 -10.89 -26.82 -36.78
#